data_AF-A0ABD6Y5S1-F1
#
_entry.id   AF-A0ABD6Y5S1-F1
#
_cell.length_a   1.000
_cell.length_b   1.000
_cell.length_c   1.000
_cell.angle_alpha   90.00
_cell.angle_beta   90.00
_cell.angle_gamma   90.00
#
_symmetry.space_group_name_H-M   'P 1'
#
loop_
_entity.id
_entity.type
_entity.pdbx_description
1 polymer ?
#
loop_
_entity_poly.entity_id
_entity_poly.type
_entity_poly.pdbx_seq_one_letter_code
_entity_poly.pdbx_strand_id
1 'polypeptide(L)' 'TLVATANQNHLNIYKYFKYLFDHLPNRKDEGLEAYLPWSKKVQTECHE' A
#
# COMPACT_ATOMS: atom_id res chain seq x y z
N THR A 1 6.76 1.49 -7.85
CA THR A 1 5.38 1.69 -8.37
C THR A 1 4.47 0.66 -7.72
N LEU A 2 3.15 0.90 -7.64
CA LEU A 2 2.20 -0.03 -7.00
C LEU A 2 2.20 -1.44 -7.62
N VAL A 3 2.49 -1.54 -8.92
CA VAL A 3 2.69 -2.83 -9.60
C VAL A 3 3.93 -3.55 -9.08
N ALA A 4 5.07 -2.84 -8.95
CA ALA A 4 6.31 -3.43 -8.44
C ALA A 4 6.14 -3.96 -7.02
N THR A 5 5.41 -3.23 -6.18
CA THR A 5 5.02 -3.68 -4.85
C THR A 5 4.27 -4.99 -4.85
N ALA A 6 3.21 -5.08 -5.67
CA ALA A 6 2.40 -6.28 -5.74
C ALA A 6 3.26 -7.48 -6.15
N ASN A 7 4.14 -7.28 -7.13
CA ASN A 7 5.06 -8.31 -7.60
C ASN A 7 6.07 -8.75 -6.52
N GLN A 8 6.69 -7.81 -5.81
CA GLN A 8 7.66 -8.10 -4.74
C GLN A 8 7.05 -8.85 -3.55
N ASN A 9 5.75 -8.68 -3.31
CA ASN A 9 5.02 -9.32 -2.22
C ASN A 9 4.18 -10.52 -2.71
N HIS A 10 4.40 -10.99 -3.94
CA HIS A 10 3.68 -12.12 -4.53
C HIS A 10 2.15 -11.97 -4.51
N LEU A 11 1.66 -10.72 -4.62
CA LEU A 11 0.25 -10.39 -4.62
C LEU A 11 -0.33 -10.42 -6.04
N ASN A 12 -1.60 -10.78 -6.15
CA ASN A 12 -2.35 -10.58 -7.38
C ASN A 12 -2.61 -9.07 -7.59
N ILE A 13 -2.09 -8.53 -8.70
CA ILE A 13 -2.13 -7.08 -9.00
C ILE A 13 -3.57 -6.53 -8.99
N TYR A 14 -4.51 -7.24 -9.62
CA TYR A 14 -5.90 -6.79 -9.70
C TYR A 14 -6.55 -6.73 -8.31
N LYS A 15 -6.41 -7.80 -7.52
CA LYS A 15 -6.96 -7.84 -6.16
C LYS A 15 -6.34 -6.77 -5.26
N TYR A 16 -5.04 -6.55 -5.40
CA TYR A 16 -4.32 -5.51 -4.66
C TYR A 16 -4.86 -4.12 -4.99
N PHE A 17 -5.01 -3.79 -6.27
CA PHE A 17 -5.51 -2.47 -6.68
C PHE A 17 -6.98 -2.29 -6.29
N LYS A 18 -7.79 -3.35 -6.43
CA LYS A 18 -9.18 -3.34 -5.96
C LYS A 18 -9.26 -3.04 -4.46
N TYR A 19 -8.47 -3.73 -3.63
CA TYR A 19 -8.44 -3.49 -2.19
C TYR A 19 -8.08 -2.03 -1.86
N LEU A 20 -7.03 -1.51 -2.50
CA LEU A 20 -6.56 -0.14 -2.31
C LEU A 20 -7.64 0.88 -2.69
N PHE A 21 -8.31 0.71 -3.83
CA PHE A 21 -9.35 1.64 -4.26
C PHE A 21 -10.64 1.53 -3.42
N ASP A 22 -11.00 0.32 -2.99
CA ASP A 22 -12.19 0.10 -2.17
C ASP A 22 -12.02 0.69 -0.75
N HIS A 23 -10.81 0.61 -0.15
CA HIS A 23 -10.58 0.94 1.26
C HIS A 23 -9.82 2.26 1.49
N LEU A 24 -9.15 2.79 0.47
CA LEU A 24 -8.44 4.06 0.52
C LEU A 24 -8.91 5.04 -0.57
N PRO A 25 -10.23 5.28 -0.73
CA PRO A 25 -10.71 6.17 -1.77
C PRO A 25 -10.29 7.62 -1.49
N ASN A 26 -9.61 8.24 -2.47
CA ASN A 26 -9.37 9.69 -2.57
C ASN A 26 -8.95 10.40 -1.27
N ARG A 27 -7.93 9.86 -0.58
CA ARG A 27 -7.29 10.55 0.54
C ARG A 27 -6.57 11.82 0.06
N LYS A 28 -6.84 12.94 0.73
CA LYS A 28 -6.29 14.28 0.40
C LYS A 28 -5.12 14.67 1.32
N ASP A 29 -4.95 13.90 2.38
CA ASP A 29 -4.05 14.11 3.52
C ASP A 29 -2.66 13.53 3.28
N GLU A 30 -2.56 12.23 2.99
CA GLU A 30 -1.30 11.55 2.72
C GLU A 30 -1.45 10.64 1.48
N GLY A 31 -0.45 10.64 0.60
CA GLY A 31 -0.42 9.76 -0.57
C GLY A 31 -0.43 8.28 -0.17
N LEU A 32 -0.83 7.41 -1.09
CA LEU A 32 -0.90 5.96 -0.85
C LEU A 32 0.43 5.40 -0.32
N GLU A 33 1.54 5.99 -0.75
CA GLU A 33 2.90 5.69 -0.33
C GLU A 33 3.10 5.69 1.19
N ALA A 34 2.36 6.50 1.93
CA ALA A 34 2.45 6.60 3.39
C ALA A 34 1.95 5.33 4.11
N TYR A 35 1.09 4.54 3.46
CA TYR A 35 0.46 3.35 4.04
C TYR A 35 1.11 2.05 3.58
N LEU A 36 2.11 2.13 2.71
CA LEU A 36 2.76 0.96 2.16
C LEU A 36 3.77 0.37 3.16
N PRO A 37 4.04 -0.95 3.12
CA PRO A 37 4.94 -1.61 4.08
C PRO A 37 6.37 -1.06 4.17
N TRP A 38 6.84 -0.32 3.16
CA TRP A 38 8.15 0.33 3.17
C TRP A 38 8.11 1.81 3.60
N SER A 39 6.94 2.34 3.99
CA SER A 39 6.87 3.68 4.56
C SER A 39 7.53 3.68 5.95
N LYS A 40 8.29 4.73 6.26
CA LYS A 40 8.96 4.85 7.57
C LYS A 40 7.95 4.75 8.72
N LYS A 41 6.80 5.42 8.58
CA LYS A 41 5.74 5.42 9.59
C LYS A 41 5.20 4.02 9.84
N VAL A 42 4.88 3.27 8.77
CA VAL A 42 4.39 1.89 8.90
C VAL A 42 5.46 0.99 9.50
N GLN A 43 6.72 1.12 9.08
CA GLN A 43 7.82 0.34 9.66
C GLN A 43 8.07 0.64 11.13
N THR A 44 7.87 1.89 11.58
CA THR A 44 8.02 2.29 12.99
C THR A 44 6.84 1.86 13.86
N GLU A 45 5.62 1.83 13.31
CA GLU A 45 4.42 1.48 14.08
C GLU A 45 4.12 -0.03 14.06
N CYS A 46 4.50 -0.73 12.98
CA CYS A 46 4.31 -2.16 12.80
C CYS A 46 5.66 -2.87 12.82
N HIS A 47 6.13 -3.23 14.03
CA HIS A 47 7.34 -4.02 14.25
C HIS A 47 6.97 -5.44 14.70
N GLU A 48 6.98 -6.41 13.78
CA GLU A 48 7.06 -7.85 14.10
C GLU A 48 8.08 -8.55 13.21
#